data_AF-A0A355BTU6-F1
#
_entry.id   AF-A0A355BTU6-F1
#
_cell.length_a   1.000
_cell.length_b   1.000
_cell.length_c   1.000
_cell.angle_alpha   90.00
_cell.angle_beta   90.00
_cell.angle_gamma   90.00
#
_symmetry.space_group_name_H-M   'P 1'
#
loop_
_entity.id
_entity.type
_entity.pdbx_description
1 polymer ?
#
loop_
_entity_poly.entity_id
_entity_poly.type
_entity_poly.pdbx_seq_one_letter_code
_entity_poly.pdbx_strand_id
1 'polypeptide(L)'
;MEHIEIQQVNGSINQLKWRSKQIFMRLFIGSGTKIINLDMRVFIGLLILILIATACSISSSNTKGGDKLNHIDSVLQVSNSSQLGYGDTSRLILETKILYKKGAYSELLKVYDQLISIDSLNGSYHYHRGHCLIDLHRYDESIRSFNKSLRLNYRTCKSYASIAISLRYLHQLEKAVEFCKKGLKCDPDLPYGKVILDELNKELKSGSSLRPT
;
A
#
# COMPACT_ATOMS: atom_id res chain seq x y z
N MET A 1 -39.28 22.64 23.06
CA MET A 1 -39.59 23.00 21.67
C MET A 1 -38.42 23.82 21.17
N GLU A 2 -37.62 23.21 20.31
CA GLU A 2 -36.43 23.83 19.73
C GLU A 2 -36.85 24.74 18.58
N HIS A 3 -36.37 25.99 18.58
CA HIS A 3 -36.36 26.83 17.39
C HIS A 3 -34.89 27.00 16.97
N ILE A 4 -34.54 26.45 15.81
CA ILE A 4 -33.26 26.71 15.13
C ILE A 4 -33.54 27.84 14.14
N GLU A 5 -32.91 28.99 14.33
CA GLU A 5 -32.95 30.09 13.38
C GLU A 5 -31.64 30.07 12.56
N ILE A 6 -31.74 29.83 11.26
CA ILE A 6 -30.61 29.85 10.32
C ILE A 6 -30.62 31.21 9.61
N GLN A 7 -29.69 32.09 9.95
CA GLN A 7 -29.35 33.21 9.05
C GLN A 7 -28.17 32.81 8.17
N GLN A 8 -28.38 32.80 6.86
CA GLN A 8 -27.29 32.77 5.89
C GLN A 8 -26.66 34.16 5.81
N VAL A 9 -25.37 34.26 6.16
CA VAL A 9 -24.50 35.37 5.74
C VAL A 9 -23.21 34.75 5.19
N ASN A 10 -22.82 35.27 4.02
CA ASN A 10 -21.76 34.80 3.13
C ASN A 10 -20.47 34.36 3.82
N GLY A 11 -20.02 33.15 3.47
CA GLY A 11 -18.60 32.86 3.21
C GLY A 11 -17.62 32.98 4.39
N SER A 12 -17.80 32.23 5.47
CA SER A 12 -16.72 31.63 6.29
C SER A 12 -17.33 30.84 7.43
N ILE A 13 -17.08 29.52 7.46
CA ILE A 13 -17.38 28.69 8.63
C ILE A 13 -16.44 29.12 9.74
N ASN A 14 -16.96 29.73 10.81
CA ASN A 14 -16.44 29.57 12.18
C ASN A 14 -17.38 30.24 13.19
N GLN A 15 -17.66 29.51 14.27
CA GLN A 15 -18.43 29.87 15.47
C GLN A 15 -19.87 29.32 15.58
N LEU A 16 -19.97 28.02 15.86
CA LEU A 16 -21.10 27.45 16.61
C LEU A 16 -21.07 27.99 18.05
N LYS A 17 -21.88 29.03 18.32
CA LYS A 17 -21.98 29.64 19.64
C LYS A 17 -23.02 28.88 20.49
N TRP A 18 -22.57 27.84 21.18
CA TRP A 18 -23.39 27.07 22.12
C TRP A 18 -23.86 27.96 23.28
N ARG A 19 -25.18 28.15 23.42
CA ARG A 19 -25.77 29.14 24.33
C ARG A 19 -26.43 28.54 25.60
N SER A 20 -26.07 27.32 26.00
CA SER A 20 -26.41 26.80 27.34
C SER A 20 -25.13 26.45 28.12
N LYS A 21 -24.87 27.18 29.20
CA LYS A 21 -23.65 27.06 30.04
C LYS A 21 -23.77 26.03 31.17
N GLN A 22 -24.87 25.31 31.28
CA GLN A 22 -25.18 24.48 32.45
C GLN A 22 -25.75 23.13 32.07
N ILE A 23 -25.19 22.07 32.66
CA ILE A 23 -25.74 20.71 32.64
C ILE A 23 -26.34 20.44 34.02
N PHE A 24 -27.58 19.97 34.05
CA PHE A 24 -28.22 19.46 35.26
C PHE A 24 -27.93 17.97 35.39
N MET A 25 -27.08 17.60 36.35
CA MET A 25 -26.78 16.20 36.65
C MET A 25 -27.51 15.79 37.94
N ARG A 26 -28.34 14.74 37.86
CA ARG A 26 -28.96 14.12 39.04
C ARG A 26 -27.98 13.11 39.63
N LEU A 27 -27.43 13.41 40.79
CA LEU A 27 -26.62 12.48 41.57
C LEU A 27 -27.51 11.80 42.62
N PHE A 28 -27.58 10.47 42.57
CA PHE A 28 -28.22 9.66 43.60
C PHE A 28 -27.23 9.45 44.74
N ILE A 29 -27.46 10.12 45.87
CA ILE A 29 -26.69 9.92 47.10
C ILE A 29 -27.72 9.62 48.20
N GLY A 30 -27.95 8.33 48.47
CA GLY A 30 -28.97 7.87 49.43
C GLY A 30 -30.42 8.06 48.98
N SER A 31 -31.36 8.03 49.93
CA SER A 31 -32.83 8.09 49.74
C SER A 31 -33.39 9.47 49.32
N GLY A 32 -32.57 10.32 48.71
CA GLY A 32 -32.99 11.61 48.16
C GLY A 32 -32.23 11.97 46.88
N THR A 33 -32.92 12.59 45.93
CA THR A 33 -32.29 13.11 44.70
C THR A 33 -31.91 14.57 44.90
N LYS A 34 -30.62 14.90 44.79
CA LYS A 34 -30.14 16.29 44.74
C LYS A 34 -29.74 16.63 43.31
N ILE A 35 -30.27 17.74 42.80
CA ILE A 35 -29.92 18.30 41.50
C ILE A 35 -28.81 19.31 41.73
N ILE A 36 -27.62 19.05 41.18
CA ILE A 36 -26.47 19.95 41.29
C ILE A 36 -26.26 20.61 39.92
N ASN A 37 -26.04 21.92 39.94
CA ASN A 37 -25.79 22.71 38.74
C ASN A 37 -24.28 22.84 38.56
N LEU A 38 -23.74 22.24 37.50
CA LEU A 38 -22.30 22.23 37.24
C LEU A 38 -22.01 22.96 35.93
N ASP A 39 -21.02 23.86 35.97
CA ASP A 39 -20.54 24.58 34.77
C ASP A 39 -19.96 23.56 33.77
N MET A 40 -20.41 23.67 32.52
CA MET A 40 -19.98 22.84 31.40
C MET A 40 -18.46 22.70 31.26
N ARG A 41 -17.70 23.76 31.58
CA ARG A 41 -16.23 23.74 31.48
C ARG A 41 -15.60 22.83 32.52
N VAL A 42 -16.18 22.79 33.72
CA VAL A 42 -15.70 21.94 34.82
C VAL A 42 -16.01 20.48 34.54
N PHE A 43 -17.19 20.20 33.98
CA PHE A 43 -17.58 18.84 33.59
C PHE A 43 -16.68 18.26 32.49
N ILE A 44 -16.42 19.03 31.42
CA ILE A 44 -15.53 18.61 30.33
C ILE A 44 -14.10 18.38 30.86
N GLY A 45 -13.62 19.24 31.77
CA GLY A 45 -12.31 19.07 32.42
C GLY A 45 -12.19 17.77 33.22
N LEU A 46 -13.22 17.44 34.02
CA LEU A 46 -13.26 16.18 34.78
C LEU A 46 -13.29 14.95 33.86
N LEU A 47 -14.03 15.01 32.75
CA LEU A 47 -14.14 13.91 31.80
C LEU A 47 -12.81 13.66 31.08
N ILE A 48 -12.09 14.72 30.70
CA ILE A 48 -10.74 14.61 30.10
C ILE A 48 -9.75 14.00 31.11
N LEU A 49 -9.79 14.42 32.38
CA LEU A 49 -8.92 13.85 33.42
C LEU A 49 -9.18 12.35 33.65
N ILE A 50 -10.45 11.92 33.63
CA ILE A 50 -10.82 10.50 33.73
C ILE A 50 -10.33 9.71 32.51
N LEU A 51 -10.40 10.27 31.30
CA LEU A 51 -9.88 9.64 30.09
C LEU A 51 -8.34 9.50 30.12
N ILE A 52 -7.63 10.51 30.61
CA ILE A 52 -6.16 10.45 30.75
C ILE A 52 -5.76 9.42 31.82
N ALA A 53 -6.46 9.36 32.95
CA ALA A 53 -6.18 8.40 34.02
C ALA A 53 -6.43 6.95 33.59
N THR A 54 -7.48 6.69 32.82
CA THR A 54 -7.76 5.36 32.27
C THR A 54 -6.78 4.98 31.16
N ALA A 55 -6.37 5.91 30.30
CA ALA A 55 -5.31 5.67 29.31
C ALA A 55 -3.94 5.36 29.96
N CYS A 56 -3.61 6.04 31.06
CA CYS A 56 -2.36 5.80 31.79
C CYS A 56 -2.31 4.42 32.46
N SER A 57 -3.47 3.94 32.95
CA SER A 57 -3.61 2.60 33.52
C SER A 57 -3.46 1.48 32.47
N ILE A 58 -3.87 1.74 31.21
CA ILE A 58 -3.76 0.79 30.09
C ILE A 58 -2.32 0.72 29.54
N SER A 59 -1.54 1.80 29.64
CA SER A 59 -0.16 1.85 29.13
C SER A 59 0.83 1.01 29.94
N SER A 60 0.51 0.62 31.18
CA SER A 60 1.41 -0.16 32.03
C SER A 60 1.35 -1.68 31.78
N SER A 61 0.39 -2.20 31.01
CA SER A 61 0.11 -3.64 30.93
C SER A 61 0.33 -4.30 29.57
N ASN A 62 0.97 -3.66 28.58
CA ASN A 62 1.08 -4.26 27.24
C ASN A 62 2.42 -4.04 26.53
N THR A 63 3.47 -4.69 27.02
CA THR A 63 4.68 -4.95 26.22
C THR A 63 4.41 -6.10 25.24
N LYS A 64 3.74 -5.83 24.11
CA LYS A 64 3.62 -6.69 22.91
C LYS A 64 2.96 -5.94 21.72
N GLY A 65 3.29 -4.66 21.54
CA GLY A 65 2.64 -3.75 20.59
C GLY A 65 3.35 -3.48 19.26
N GLY A 66 4.47 -4.15 18.96
CA GLY A 66 5.27 -3.87 17.74
C GLY A 66 4.63 -4.37 16.44
N ASP A 67 4.02 -5.56 16.45
CA ASP A 67 3.52 -6.19 15.22
C ASP A 67 2.12 -5.70 14.81
N LYS A 68 1.31 -5.25 15.78
CA LYS A 68 -0.04 -4.73 15.52
C LYS A 68 -0.04 -3.31 14.96
N LEU A 69 0.97 -2.48 15.29
CA LEU A 69 1.05 -1.11 14.78
C LEU A 69 1.22 -1.08 13.26
N ASN A 70 2.10 -1.95 12.71
CA ASN A 70 2.30 -2.10 11.27
C ASN A 70 1.03 -2.58 10.53
N HIS A 71 0.22 -3.41 11.18
CA HIS A 71 -1.00 -3.96 10.59
C HIS A 71 -2.16 -2.95 10.62
N ILE A 72 -2.19 -2.07 11.62
CA ILE A 72 -3.17 -0.99 11.72
C ILE A 72 -2.78 0.14 10.76
N ASP A 73 -1.50 0.49 10.63
CA ASP A 73 -1.02 1.47 9.67
C ASP A 73 -1.32 1.07 8.23
N SER A 74 -1.14 -0.21 7.87
CA SER A 74 -1.50 -0.72 6.54
C SER A 74 -3.01 -0.72 6.30
N VAL A 75 -3.83 -1.03 7.31
CA VAL A 75 -5.31 -0.97 7.21
C VAL A 75 -5.81 0.49 7.12
N LEU A 76 -5.18 1.42 7.84
CA LEU A 76 -5.48 2.85 7.78
C LEU A 76 -5.04 3.47 6.45
N GLN A 77 -3.91 3.06 5.88
CA GLN A 77 -3.50 3.45 4.52
C GLN A 77 -4.53 3.00 3.46
N VAL A 78 -4.99 1.74 3.53
CA VAL A 78 -6.01 1.18 2.62
C VAL A 78 -7.36 1.92 2.75
N SER A 79 -7.72 2.32 3.97
CA SER A 79 -8.98 3.03 4.24
C SER A 79 -8.97 4.47 3.72
N ASN A 80 -7.81 5.15 3.76
CA ASN A 80 -7.65 6.51 3.24
C ASN A 80 -7.43 6.55 1.71
N SER A 81 -6.77 5.56 1.12
CA SER A 81 -6.58 5.50 -0.34
C SER A 81 -7.85 5.09 -1.11
N SER A 82 -8.72 4.30 -0.48
CA SER A 82 -9.98 3.85 -1.09
C SER A 82 -11.04 4.95 -1.25
N GLN A 83 -11.04 6.00 -0.40
CA GLN A 83 -11.97 7.14 -0.55
C GLN A 83 -11.46 8.26 -1.46
N LEU A 84 -10.15 8.39 -1.67
CA LEU A 84 -9.55 9.42 -2.53
C LEU A 84 -9.16 8.91 -3.94
N GLY A 85 -9.13 7.59 -4.18
CA GLY A 85 -8.39 7.01 -5.32
C GLY A 85 -9.19 6.41 -6.48
N TYR A 86 -10.52 6.23 -6.40
CA TYR A 86 -11.22 5.43 -7.44
C TYR A 86 -11.27 6.11 -8.82
N GLY A 87 -11.44 7.44 -8.85
CA GLY A 87 -11.40 8.23 -10.08
C GLY A 87 -9.99 8.33 -10.68
N ASP A 88 -9.00 8.60 -9.84
CA ASP A 88 -7.60 8.71 -10.27
C ASP A 88 -7.01 7.38 -10.72
N THR A 89 -7.31 6.28 -10.03
CA THR A 89 -6.85 4.93 -10.44
C THR A 89 -7.38 4.55 -11.81
N SER A 90 -8.67 4.81 -12.09
CA SER A 90 -9.27 4.52 -13.40
C SER A 90 -8.63 5.33 -14.53
N ARG A 91 -8.36 6.62 -14.27
CA ARG A 91 -7.63 7.50 -15.20
C ARG A 91 -6.23 6.98 -15.48
N LEU A 92 -5.48 6.63 -14.44
CA LEU A 92 -4.11 6.10 -14.55
C LEU A 92 -4.08 4.76 -15.30
N ILE A 93 -5.04 3.87 -15.05
CA ILE A 93 -5.16 2.60 -15.80
C ILE A 93 -5.39 2.87 -17.29
N LEU A 94 -6.24 3.84 -17.66
CA LEU A 94 -6.41 4.21 -19.07
C LEU A 94 -5.11 4.78 -19.65
N GLU A 95 -4.42 5.63 -18.90
CA GLU A 95 -3.13 6.22 -19.27
C GLU A 95 -2.07 5.14 -19.52
N THR A 96 -1.98 4.11 -18.66
CA THR A 96 -1.04 2.99 -18.88
C THR A 96 -1.26 2.31 -20.22
N LYS A 97 -2.52 2.08 -20.63
CA LYS A 97 -2.84 1.42 -21.90
C LYS A 97 -2.41 2.28 -23.09
N ILE A 98 -2.60 3.59 -22.99
CA ILE A 98 -2.22 4.54 -24.05
C ILE A 98 -0.70 4.63 -24.15
N LEU A 99 0.01 4.80 -23.03
CA LEU A 99 1.46 4.91 -23.01
C LEU A 99 2.15 3.62 -23.44
N TYR A 100 1.62 2.46 -23.04
CA TYR A 100 2.12 1.17 -23.50
C TYR A 100 2.01 1.02 -25.03
N LYS A 101 0.87 1.41 -25.61
CA LYS A 101 0.70 1.41 -27.08
C LYS A 101 1.65 2.37 -27.80
N LYS A 102 2.04 3.47 -27.14
CA LYS A 102 2.99 4.44 -27.68
C LYS A 102 4.46 4.03 -27.47
N GLY A 103 4.74 2.99 -26.69
CA GLY A 103 6.11 2.62 -26.30
C GLY A 103 6.80 3.64 -25.39
N ALA A 104 6.02 4.52 -24.73
CA ALA A 104 6.56 5.57 -23.87
C ALA A 104 6.87 5.02 -22.46
N TYR A 105 7.86 4.13 -22.36
CA TYR A 105 8.14 3.35 -21.15
C TYR A 105 8.61 4.18 -19.96
N SER A 106 9.27 5.33 -20.19
CA SER A 106 9.72 6.25 -19.13
C SER A 106 8.54 6.94 -18.42
N GLU A 107 7.54 7.38 -19.18
CA GLU A 107 6.29 7.93 -18.65
C GLU A 107 5.44 6.83 -18.00
N LEU A 108 5.34 5.67 -18.65
CA LEU A 108 4.61 4.52 -18.14
C LEU A 108 5.14 4.06 -16.78
N LEU A 109 6.45 4.11 -16.57
CA LEU A 109 7.07 3.80 -15.28
C LEU A 109 6.56 4.74 -14.18
N LYS A 110 6.47 6.06 -14.45
CA LYS A 110 5.94 7.03 -13.49
C LYS A 110 4.47 6.75 -13.14
N VAL A 111 3.67 6.36 -14.13
CA VAL A 111 2.26 5.98 -13.91
C VAL A 111 2.18 4.74 -13.02
N TYR A 112 3.04 3.74 -13.22
CA TYR A 112 3.09 2.59 -12.31
C TYR A 112 3.56 2.95 -10.90
N ASP A 113 4.50 3.88 -10.75
CA ASP A 113 4.90 4.37 -9.43
C ASP A 113 3.72 5.07 -8.70
N GLN A 114 2.89 5.82 -9.43
CA GLN A 114 1.65 6.41 -8.91
C GLN A 114 0.60 5.35 -8.56
N LEU A 115 0.41 4.33 -9.41
CA LEU A 115 -0.51 3.23 -9.11
C LEU A 115 -0.08 2.45 -7.85
N ILE A 116 1.22 2.26 -7.66
CA ILE A 116 1.80 1.60 -6.47
C ILE A 116 1.65 2.46 -5.21
N SER A 117 1.70 3.79 -5.33
CA SER A 117 1.48 4.66 -4.17
C SER A 117 0.01 4.65 -3.71
N ILE A 118 -0.93 4.43 -4.64
CA ILE A 118 -2.36 4.26 -4.34
C ILE A 118 -2.64 2.88 -3.73
N ASP A 119 -2.16 1.81 -4.38
CA ASP A 119 -2.29 0.43 -3.92
C ASP A 119 -0.97 -0.33 -4.07
N SER A 120 -0.23 -0.40 -2.98
CA SER A 120 1.07 -1.08 -2.93
C SER A 120 0.98 -2.60 -2.87
N LEU A 121 -0.22 -3.15 -2.60
CA LEU A 121 -0.48 -4.58 -2.48
C LEU A 121 -0.99 -5.20 -3.79
N ASN A 122 -1.27 -4.39 -4.81
CA ASN A 122 -1.59 -4.89 -6.13
C ASN A 122 -0.34 -5.44 -6.85
N GLY A 123 -0.18 -6.76 -6.84
CA GLY A 123 0.94 -7.44 -7.51
C GLY A 123 1.03 -7.17 -9.01
N SER A 124 -0.08 -6.81 -9.66
CA SER A 124 -0.10 -6.47 -11.09
C SER A 124 0.73 -5.24 -11.41
N TYR A 125 0.65 -4.20 -10.58
CA TYR A 125 1.42 -2.98 -10.81
C TYR A 125 2.92 -3.23 -10.72
N HIS A 126 3.36 -4.02 -9.75
CA HIS A 126 4.77 -4.41 -9.62
C HIS A 126 5.25 -5.29 -10.78
N TYR A 127 4.41 -6.20 -11.26
CA TYR A 127 4.72 -7.03 -12.43
C TYR A 127 4.91 -6.19 -13.69
N HIS A 128 3.96 -5.31 -13.99
CA HIS A 128 4.04 -4.48 -15.20
C HIS A 128 5.13 -3.42 -15.11
N ARG A 129 5.35 -2.83 -13.93
CA ARG A 129 6.52 -1.99 -13.65
C ARG A 129 7.83 -2.71 -13.98
N GLY A 130 7.95 -3.99 -13.61
CA GLY A 130 9.10 -4.83 -13.92
C GLY A 130 9.37 -4.94 -15.42
N HIS A 131 8.33 -5.10 -16.24
CA HIS A 131 8.46 -5.13 -17.70
C HIS A 131 8.90 -3.77 -18.25
N CYS A 132 8.31 -2.67 -17.81
CA CYS A 132 8.75 -1.33 -18.22
C CYS A 132 10.23 -1.08 -17.90
N LEU A 133 10.72 -1.62 -16.78
CA LEU A 133 12.13 -1.50 -16.40
C LEU A 133 13.06 -2.34 -17.27
N ILE A 134 12.61 -3.49 -17.79
CA ILE A 134 13.36 -4.26 -18.80
C ILE A 134 13.50 -3.41 -20.07
N ASP A 135 12.40 -2.82 -20.55
CA ASP A 135 12.40 -2.00 -21.77
C ASP A 135 13.25 -0.73 -21.62
N LEU A 136 13.46 -0.27 -20.38
CA LEU A 136 14.35 0.85 -20.03
C LEU A 136 15.77 0.39 -19.67
N HIS A 137 16.13 -0.89 -19.85
CA HIS A 137 17.43 -1.47 -19.52
C HIS A 137 17.84 -1.36 -18.04
N ARG A 138 16.86 -1.21 -17.12
CA ARG A 138 17.06 -1.10 -15.66
C ARG A 138 16.82 -2.43 -14.97
N TYR A 139 17.67 -3.41 -15.28
CA TYR A 139 17.46 -4.82 -14.94
C TYR A 139 17.49 -5.14 -13.44
N ASP A 140 18.32 -4.46 -12.63
CA ASP A 140 18.30 -4.69 -11.17
C ASP A 140 16.99 -4.23 -10.52
N GLU A 141 16.38 -3.17 -11.06
CA GLU A 141 15.09 -2.66 -10.59
C GLU A 141 13.92 -3.51 -11.09
N SER A 142 14.01 -4.07 -12.30
CA SER A 142 13.00 -5.01 -12.79
C SER A 142 12.95 -6.24 -11.89
N ILE A 143 14.09 -6.81 -11.49
CA ILE A 143 14.17 -7.95 -10.57
C ILE A 143 13.51 -7.62 -9.22
N ARG A 144 13.76 -6.44 -8.66
CA ARG A 144 13.10 -6.00 -7.41
C ARG A 144 11.58 -5.92 -7.55
N SER A 145 11.10 -5.42 -8.68
CA SER A 145 9.66 -5.29 -8.99
C SER A 145 9.01 -6.66 -9.16
N PHE A 146 9.62 -7.57 -9.93
CA PHE A 146 9.11 -8.94 -10.05
C PHE A 146 9.15 -9.71 -8.74
N ASN A 147 10.18 -9.52 -7.90
CA ASN A 147 10.22 -10.12 -6.57
C ASN A 147 9.08 -9.60 -5.68
N LYS A 148 8.67 -8.34 -5.79
CA LYS A 148 7.49 -7.82 -5.10
C LYS A 148 6.21 -8.45 -5.65
N SER A 149 6.08 -8.61 -6.97
CA SER A 149 4.97 -9.36 -7.59
C SER A 149 4.89 -10.81 -7.09
N LEU A 150 6.03 -11.51 -6.98
CA LEU A 150 6.12 -12.86 -6.43
C LEU A 150 5.63 -12.92 -4.98
N ARG A 151 6.06 -11.98 -4.13
CA ARG A 151 5.60 -11.91 -2.73
C ARG A 151 4.10 -11.65 -2.61
N LEU A 152 3.50 -11.00 -3.60
CA LEU A 152 2.07 -10.74 -3.70
C LEU A 152 1.32 -11.85 -4.46
N ASN A 153 1.99 -12.98 -4.77
CA ASN A 153 1.45 -14.13 -5.50
C ASN A 153 0.83 -13.79 -6.87
N TYR A 154 1.27 -12.70 -7.50
CA TYR A 154 0.78 -12.32 -8.82
C TYR A 154 1.67 -12.89 -9.92
N ARG A 155 1.05 -13.66 -10.84
CA ARG A 155 1.70 -14.25 -12.02
C ARG A 155 3.03 -14.92 -11.69
N THR A 156 3.05 -15.79 -10.68
CA THR A 156 4.26 -16.36 -10.09
C THR A 156 5.19 -17.00 -11.12
N CYS A 157 4.68 -17.92 -11.96
CA CYS A 157 5.49 -18.61 -12.96
C CYS A 157 6.08 -17.64 -14.00
N LYS A 158 5.29 -16.66 -14.47
CA LYS A 158 5.74 -15.63 -15.42
C LYS A 158 6.78 -14.70 -14.80
N SER A 159 6.60 -14.32 -13.54
CA SER A 159 7.54 -13.47 -12.80
C SER A 159 8.92 -14.14 -12.66
N TYR A 160 8.98 -15.46 -12.43
CA TYR A 160 10.24 -16.19 -12.44
C TYR A 160 10.95 -16.14 -13.80
N ALA A 161 10.21 -16.32 -14.91
CA ALA A 161 10.79 -16.18 -16.24
C ALA A 161 11.23 -14.74 -16.55
N SER A 162 10.48 -13.73 -16.12
CA SER A 162 10.89 -12.32 -16.31
C SER A 162 12.12 -11.94 -15.49
N ILE A 163 12.30 -12.52 -14.29
CA ILE A 163 13.55 -12.41 -13.52
C ILE A 163 14.70 -13.08 -14.27
N ALA A 164 14.49 -14.27 -14.84
CA ALA A 164 15.52 -14.95 -15.64
C ALA A 164 15.98 -14.11 -16.83
N ILE A 165 15.04 -13.47 -17.54
CA ILE A 165 15.36 -12.54 -18.64
C ILE A 165 16.20 -11.35 -18.13
N SER A 166 15.80 -10.75 -17.00
CA SER A 166 16.54 -9.62 -16.43
C SER A 166 17.97 -10.04 -15.99
N LEU A 167 18.12 -11.23 -15.41
CA LEU A 167 19.42 -11.79 -15.03
C LEU A 167 20.30 -12.13 -16.23
N ARG A 168 19.71 -12.57 -17.34
CA ARG A 168 20.42 -12.78 -18.61
C ARG A 168 21.08 -11.49 -19.10
N TYR A 169 20.33 -10.40 -19.11
CA TYR A 169 20.86 -9.09 -19.50
C TYR A 169 21.93 -8.54 -18.53
N LEU A 170 21.92 -8.98 -17.27
CA LEU A 170 22.98 -8.71 -16.29
C LEU A 170 24.16 -9.70 -16.39
N HIS A 171 24.19 -10.58 -17.41
CA HIS A 171 25.18 -11.64 -17.59
C HIS A 171 25.31 -12.63 -16.41
N GLN A 172 24.29 -12.73 -15.56
CA GLN A 172 24.23 -13.71 -14.47
C GLN A 172 23.53 -14.99 -14.94
N LEU A 173 24.15 -15.67 -15.91
CA LEU A 173 23.54 -16.76 -16.67
C LEU A 173 23.15 -17.97 -15.79
N GLU A 174 23.97 -18.34 -14.81
CA GLU A 174 23.69 -19.48 -13.93
C GLU A 174 22.41 -19.25 -13.12
N LYS A 175 22.25 -18.04 -12.57
CA LYS A 175 21.03 -17.66 -11.84
C LYS A 175 19.84 -17.56 -12.80
N ALA A 176 20.04 -17.03 -14.00
CA ALA A 176 18.98 -16.96 -15.01
C ALA A 176 18.42 -18.35 -15.33
N VAL A 177 19.28 -19.36 -15.50
CA VAL A 177 18.88 -20.76 -15.71
C VAL A 177 18.08 -21.29 -14.51
N GLU A 178 18.53 -21.04 -13.29
CA GLU A 178 17.82 -21.48 -12.09
C GLU A 178 16.40 -20.89 -12.00
N PHE A 179 16.26 -19.58 -12.23
CA PHE A 179 14.97 -18.90 -12.21
C PHE A 179 14.05 -19.33 -13.36
N CYS A 180 14.60 -19.57 -14.54
CA CYS A 180 13.84 -20.09 -15.67
C CYS A 180 13.28 -21.49 -15.37
N LYS A 181 14.10 -22.37 -14.78
CA LYS A 181 13.66 -23.70 -14.31
C LYS A 181 12.57 -23.62 -13.24
N LYS A 182 12.65 -22.66 -12.31
CA LYS A 182 11.56 -22.41 -11.32
C LYS A 182 10.26 -22.00 -12.02
N GLY A 183 10.33 -21.15 -13.04
CA GLY A 183 9.20 -20.78 -13.87
C GLY A 183 8.56 -21.98 -14.56
N LEU A 184 9.36 -22.82 -15.22
CA LEU A 184 8.89 -24.03 -15.91
C LEU A 184 8.39 -25.12 -14.97
N LYS A 185 8.92 -25.21 -13.74
CA LYS A 185 8.39 -26.13 -12.72
C LYS A 185 7.00 -25.70 -12.24
N CYS A 186 6.76 -24.39 -12.19
CA CYS A 186 5.48 -23.80 -11.81
C CYS A 186 4.44 -23.94 -12.94
N ASP A 187 4.86 -23.76 -14.18
CA ASP A 187 4.05 -23.91 -15.38
C ASP A 187 4.91 -24.53 -16.51
N PRO A 188 4.79 -25.85 -16.77
CA PRO A 188 5.58 -26.54 -17.80
C PRO A 188 5.32 -26.04 -19.23
N ASP A 189 4.16 -25.42 -19.46
CA ASP A 189 3.72 -24.88 -20.75
C ASP A 189 3.90 -23.35 -20.82
N LEU A 190 4.70 -22.80 -19.91
CA LEU A 190 5.02 -21.38 -19.87
C LEU A 190 5.51 -20.92 -21.25
N PRO A 191 4.81 -19.96 -21.90
CA PRO A 191 5.18 -19.50 -23.23
C PRO A 191 6.63 -19.03 -23.27
N TYR A 192 7.36 -19.50 -24.29
CA TYR A 192 8.78 -19.20 -24.49
C TYR A 192 9.73 -19.70 -23.39
N GLY A 193 9.26 -20.34 -22.31
CA GLY A 193 10.09 -20.76 -21.19
C GLY A 193 11.18 -21.77 -21.59
N LYS A 194 10.82 -22.80 -22.37
CA LYS A 194 11.77 -23.80 -22.88
C LYS A 194 12.80 -23.17 -23.83
N VAL A 195 12.33 -22.31 -24.73
CA VAL A 195 13.21 -21.57 -25.67
C VAL A 195 14.22 -20.71 -24.92
N ILE A 196 13.77 -19.94 -23.92
CA ILE A 196 14.65 -19.12 -23.08
C ILE A 196 15.68 -19.99 -22.35
N LEU A 197 15.27 -21.15 -21.81
CA LEU A 197 16.17 -22.06 -21.12
C LEU A 197 17.26 -22.60 -22.06
N ASP A 198 16.89 -22.98 -23.29
CA ASP A 198 17.83 -23.49 -24.29
C ASP A 198 18.83 -22.41 -24.72
N GLU A 199 18.36 -21.17 -24.95
CA GLU A 199 19.23 -20.02 -25.24
C GLU A 199 20.22 -19.76 -24.11
N LEU A 200 19.75 -19.73 -22.86
CA LEU A 200 20.60 -19.53 -21.68
C LEU A 200 21.68 -20.61 -21.55
N ASN A 201 21.32 -21.88 -21.79
CA ASN A 201 22.28 -22.99 -21.73
C ASN A 201 23.31 -22.90 -22.87
N LYS A 202 22.91 -22.43 -24.05
CA LYS A 202 23.83 -22.21 -25.17
C LYS A 202 24.84 -21.10 -24.86
N GLU A 203 24.35 -19.96 -24.36
CA GLU A 203 25.19 -18.83 -23.94
C GLU A 203 26.18 -19.23 -22.85
N LEU A 204 25.71 -19.98 -21.84
CA LEU A 204 26.55 -20.48 -20.75
C LEU A 204 27.69 -21.38 -21.25
N LYS A 205 27.39 -22.29 -22.19
CA LYS A 205 28.42 -23.15 -22.82
C LYS A 205 29.43 -22.33 -23.62
N SER A 206 28.99 -21.36 -24.42
CA SER A 206 29.90 -20.51 -25.19
C SER A 206 30.76 -19.58 -24.32
N GLY A 207 30.24 -19.11 -23.19
CA GLY A 207 31.02 -18.32 -22.23
C GLY A 207 32.05 -19.15 -21.48
N SER A 208 31.74 -20.43 -21.21
CA SER A 208 32.66 -21.35 -20.53
C SER A 208 33.87 -21.76 -21.38
N SER A 209 33.74 -21.81 -22.71
CA SER A 209 34.85 -22.14 -23.62
C SER A 209 35.88 -21.02 -23.78
N LEU A 210 35.61 -19.82 -23.24
CA LEU A 210 36.47 -18.64 -23.35
C LEU A 210 37.26 -18.33 -22.05
N ARG A 211 37.09 -19.10 -20.97
CA ARG A 211 37.97 -18.99 -19.80
C ARG A 211 39.21 -19.87 -20.04
N PRO A 212 40.40 -19.30 -20.29
CA PRO A 212 41.62 -20.08 -20.24
C PRO A 212 41.81 -20.58 -18.80
N THR A 213 42.10 -21.88 -18.68
CA THR A 213 42.45 -22.58 -17.44
C THR A 213 43.69 -22.01 -16.78
#